data_AF-A0A916REE6-F1
#
_entry.id   AF-A0A916REE6-F1
#
_cell.length_a   1.000
_cell.length_b   1.000
_cell.length_c   1.000
_cell.angle_alpha   90.00
_cell.angle_beta   90.00
_cell.angle_gamma   90.00
#
_symmetry.space_group_name_H-M   'P 1'
#
loop_
_entity.id
_entity.type
_entity.pdbx_description
1 polymer ?
#
loop_
_entity_poly.entity_id
_entity_poly.type
_entity_poly.pdbx_seq_one_letter_code
_entity_poly.pdbx_strand_id
1 'polypeptide(L)'
;MMRAKKESAKKMVKAPRSMPAAGRDPKGGLTDVGREYYRLRDGANLKPGVKGPADTPEKMRRKGSFLVRMFTNPRGPMVKNGKPTRLALSAHAWGEPVPKTVDEAYALAVEGRKLLAQYRAVKKL
;
A
#
# COMPACT_ATOMS: atom_id res chain seq x y z
N MET A 1 36.11 20.86 -34.21
CA MET A 1 36.15 21.17 -32.76
C MET A 1 34.98 20.46 -32.07
N MET A 2 35.22 19.34 -31.41
CA MET A 2 34.19 18.63 -30.63
C MET A 2 34.05 19.27 -29.25
N ARG A 3 32.87 19.79 -28.91
CA ARG A 3 32.51 20.12 -27.52
C ARG A 3 31.58 19.03 -26.99
N ALA A 4 32.13 18.15 -26.16
CA ALA A 4 31.35 17.20 -25.37
C ALA A 4 30.46 17.95 -24.38
N LYS A 5 29.15 17.85 -24.52
CA LYS A 5 28.21 18.17 -23.44
C LYS A 5 28.29 17.04 -22.43
N LYS A 6 29.04 17.28 -21.35
CA LYS A 6 29.02 16.47 -20.14
C LYS A 6 27.66 16.68 -19.47
N GLU A 7 26.70 15.83 -19.83
CA GLU A 7 25.40 15.78 -19.16
C GLU A 7 25.62 15.48 -17.68
N SER A 8 25.09 16.33 -16.81
CA SER A 8 25.37 16.26 -15.39
C SER A 8 24.79 14.97 -14.82
N ALA A 9 25.67 14.04 -14.43
CA ALA A 9 25.29 12.89 -13.62
C ALA A 9 24.74 13.42 -12.29
N LYS A 10 23.42 13.54 -12.21
CA LYS A 10 22.67 13.96 -11.03
C LYS A 10 23.04 13.00 -9.90
N LYS A 11 23.86 13.47 -8.94
CA LYS A 11 24.28 12.72 -7.75
C LYS A 11 23.02 12.11 -7.13
N MET A 12 22.82 10.79 -7.25
CA MET A 12 21.68 10.12 -6.62
C MET A 12 21.81 10.34 -5.11
N VAL A 13 20.91 11.16 -4.55
CA VAL A 13 20.84 11.38 -3.11
C VAL A 13 20.52 10.04 -2.47
N LYS A 14 21.48 9.44 -1.77
CA LYS A 14 21.31 8.14 -1.14
C LYS A 14 20.30 8.26 0.01
N ALA A 15 19.42 7.26 0.14
CA ALA A 15 18.49 7.19 1.27
C ALA A 15 19.24 7.22 2.61
N PRO A 16 18.64 7.81 3.67
CA PRO A 16 19.19 7.71 5.03
C PRO A 16 19.27 6.25 5.48
N ARG A 17 20.08 5.96 6.52
CA ARG A 17 20.31 4.58 6.99
C ARG A 17 19.01 3.90 7.45
N SER A 18 18.13 4.64 8.10
CA SER A 18 16.83 4.15 8.59
C SER A 18 15.69 5.02 8.06
N MET A 19 14.50 4.44 7.97
CA MET A 19 13.31 5.18 7.54
C MET A 19 12.94 6.22 8.61
N PRO A 20 12.79 7.51 8.24
CA PRO A 20 12.42 8.56 9.18
C PRO A 20 11.04 8.30 9.76
N ALA A 21 10.78 8.80 10.98
CA ALA A 21 9.48 8.67 11.63
C ALA A 21 8.35 9.26 10.77
N ALA A 22 8.61 10.42 10.13
CA ALA A 22 7.70 11.06 9.17
C ALA A 22 7.35 10.19 7.95
N GLY A 23 8.10 9.12 7.69
CA GLY A 23 7.82 8.12 6.64
C GLY A 23 6.66 7.18 6.97
N ARG A 24 6.22 7.12 8.23
CA ARG A 24 5.14 6.25 8.70
C ARG A 24 3.95 7.11 9.11
N ASP A 25 2.79 6.84 8.53
CA ASP A 25 1.55 7.48 8.97
C ASP A 25 1.00 6.76 10.21
N PRO A 26 0.74 7.46 11.34
CA PRO A 26 0.08 6.91 12.52
C PRO A 26 -1.28 6.28 12.22
N LYS A 27 -2.00 6.78 11.20
CA LYS A 27 -3.29 6.26 10.72
C LYS A 27 -3.16 5.09 9.74
N GLY A 28 -1.95 4.63 9.45
CA GLY A 28 -1.71 3.45 8.59
C GLY A 28 -0.89 3.74 7.33
N GLY A 29 -0.04 2.79 6.95
CA GLY A 29 0.70 2.86 5.68
C GLY A 29 1.94 3.76 5.69
N LEU A 30 2.40 4.11 4.49
CA LEU A 30 3.56 4.96 4.21
C LEU A 30 3.11 6.33 3.72
N THR A 31 3.74 7.38 4.23
CA THR A 31 3.61 8.74 3.69
C THR A 31 4.42 8.88 2.41
N ASP A 32 4.36 10.06 1.78
CA ASP A 32 5.15 10.36 0.58
C ASP A 32 6.65 10.29 0.88
N VAL A 33 7.07 10.77 2.05
CA VAL A 33 8.45 10.64 2.57
C VAL A 33 8.85 9.17 2.72
N GLY A 34 7.92 8.32 3.18
CA GLY A 34 8.15 6.90 3.33
C GLY A 34 8.35 6.20 1.97
N ARG A 35 7.54 6.56 0.97
CA ARG A 35 7.67 6.00 -0.38
C ARG A 35 8.94 6.51 -1.06
N GLU A 36 9.30 7.77 -0.87
CA GLU A 36 10.57 8.36 -1.29
C GLU A 36 11.77 7.58 -0.73
N TYR A 37 11.74 7.29 0.56
CA TYR A 37 12.77 6.52 1.23
C TYR A 37 13.02 5.17 0.54
N TYR A 38 11.96 4.40 0.25
CA TYR A 38 12.11 3.11 -0.45
C TYR A 38 12.51 3.26 -1.92
N ARG A 39 12.12 4.37 -2.58
CA ARG A 39 12.59 4.67 -3.94
C ARG A 39 14.10 4.90 -3.96
N LEU A 40 14.62 5.69 -3.03
CA LEU A 40 16.05 5.98 -2.93
C LEU A 40 16.87 4.79 -2.42
N ARG A 41 16.29 3.95 -1.56
CA ARG A 41 16.98 2.81 -0.94
C ARG A 41 17.02 1.58 -1.84
N ASP A 42 15.88 1.22 -2.43
CA ASP A 42 15.69 -0.06 -3.13
C ASP A 42 15.35 0.12 -4.63
N GLY A 43 15.25 1.36 -5.11
CA GLY A 43 14.73 1.65 -6.46
C GLY A 43 13.22 1.39 -6.59
N ALA A 44 12.49 1.21 -5.49
CA ALA A 44 11.09 0.83 -5.52
C ALA A 44 10.17 1.98 -5.96
N ASN A 45 9.25 1.71 -6.89
CA ASN A 45 8.20 2.65 -7.28
C ASN A 45 6.88 2.37 -6.54
N LEU A 46 6.90 2.56 -5.21
CA LEU A 46 5.72 2.29 -4.37
C LEU A 46 4.59 3.28 -4.66
N LYS A 47 3.43 2.75 -5.04
CA LYS A 47 2.20 3.52 -5.19
C LYS A 47 1.44 3.61 -3.84
N PRO A 48 0.71 4.70 -3.55
CA PRO A 48 -0.16 4.78 -2.38
C PRO A 48 -1.29 3.75 -2.46
N GLY A 49 -1.89 3.41 -1.31
CA GLY A 49 -3.08 2.56 -1.27
C GLY A 49 -4.22 3.13 -2.11
N VAL A 50 -5.02 2.25 -2.71
CA VAL A 50 -6.18 2.67 -3.51
C VAL A 50 -7.28 3.14 -2.56
N LYS A 51 -7.41 4.46 -2.39
CA LYS A 51 -8.49 5.06 -1.61
C LYS A 51 -9.72 5.32 -2.48
N GLY A 52 -10.91 5.20 -1.88
CA GLY A 52 -12.19 5.39 -2.59
C GLY A 52 -12.62 4.19 -3.43
N PRO A 53 -13.57 4.41 -4.37
CA PRO A 53 -14.09 3.37 -5.24
C PRO A 53 -13.00 2.74 -6.12
N ALA A 54 -13.04 1.41 -6.25
CA ALA A 54 -12.19 0.66 -7.17
C ALA A 54 -12.88 0.55 -8.55
N ASP A 55 -13.07 1.70 -9.19
CA ASP A 55 -13.82 1.88 -10.44
C ASP A 55 -13.05 1.49 -11.72
N THR A 56 -11.74 1.32 -11.65
CA THR A 56 -10.92 0.87 -12.79
C THR A 56 -10.38 -0.55 -12.59
N PRO A 57 -10.10 -1.31 -13.67
CA PRO A 57 -9.50 -2.64 -13.58
C PRO A 57 -8.18 -2.65 -12.78
N GLU A 58 -7.34 -1.61 -12.91
CA GLU A 58 -6.11 -1.50 -12.12
C GLU A 58 -6.42 -1.33 -10.62
N LYS A 59 -7.37 -0.45 -10.27
CA LYS A 59 -7.75 -0.23 -8.87
C LYS A 59 -8.36 -1.49 -8.26
N MET A 60 -9.25 -2.18 -8.97
CA MET A 60 -9.83 -3.48 -8.55
C MET A 60 -8.73 -4.50 -8.26
N ARG A 61 -7.80 -4.69 -9.20
CA ARG A 61 -6.68 -5.61 -9.04
C ARG A 61 -5.83 -5.26 -7.84
N ARG A 62 -5.42 -3.98 -7.71
CA ARG A 62 -4.52 -3.54 -6.64
C ARG A 62 -5.16 -3.66 -5.26
N LYS A 63 -6.38 -3.14 -5.11
CA LYS A 63 -7.12 -3.15 -3.84
C LYS A 63 -7.50 -4.57 -3.45
N GLY A 64 -8.05 -5.35 -4.40
CA GLY A 64 -8.42 -6.74 -4.17
C GLY A 64 -7.24 -7.62 -3.76
N SER A 65 -6.10 -7.53 -4.46
CA SER A 65 -4.89 -8.28 -4.09
C SER A 65 -4.36 -7.91 -2.70
N PHE A 66 -4.41 -6.63 -2.33
CA PHE A 66 -3.98 -6.20 -1.01
C PHE A 66 -4.88 -6.78 0.09
N LEU A 67 -6.20 -6.64 -0.03
CA LEU A 67 -7.13 -7.08 1.00
C LEU A 67 -7.08 -8.60 1.20
N VAL A 68 -7.05 -9.38 0.11
CA VAL A 68 -6.92 -10.83 0.20
C VAL A 68 -5.63 -11.23 0.92
N ARG A 69 -4.49 -10.62 0.56
CA ARG A 69 -3.21 -10.97 1.17
C ARG A 69 -3.15 -10.62 2.66
N MET A 70 -3.68 -9.47 3.05
CA MET A 70 -3.55 -8.98 4.43
C MET A 70 -4.55 -9.63 5.38
N PHE A 71 -5.75 -9.96 4.91
CA PHE A 71 -6.88 -10.28 5.78
C PHE A 71 -7.50 -11.66 5.57
N THR A 72 -7.01 -12.49 4.63
CA THR A 72 -7.49 -13.88 4.52
C THR A 72 -7.02 -14.74 5.70
N ASN A 73 -5.81 -14.48 6.20
CA ASN A 73 -5.28 -15.16 7.39
C ASN A 73 -4.50 -14.14 8.24
N PRO A 74 -5.21 -13.24 8.94
CA PRO A 74 -4.56 -12.16 9.68
C PRO A 74 -3.71 -12.74 10.82
N ARG A 75 -2.45 -12.31 10.90
CA ARG A 75 -1.54 -12.71 11.99
C ARG A 75 -1.82 -11.87 13.23
N GLY A 76 -2.80 -12.29 14.03
CA GLY A 76 -3.14 -11.71 15.33
C GLY A 76 -4.38 -10.81 15.33
N PRO A 77 -4.70 -10.20 16.47
CA PRO A 77 -5.95 -9.45 16.65
C PRO A 77 -5.92 -8.10 15.93
N MET A 78 -7.12 -7.58 15.65
CA MET A 78 -7.27 -6.25 15.04
C MET A 78 -7.16 -5.11 16.06
N VAL A 79 -7.34 -5.40 17.35
CA VAL A 79 -7.18 -4.46 18.46
C VAL A 79 -6.21 -5.02 19.49
N LYS A 80 -5.33 -4.16 20.02
CA LYS A 80 -4.43 -4.45 21.14
C LYS A 80 -4.43 -3.28 22.10
N ASN A 81 -4.65 -3.52 23.39
CA ASN A 81 -4.71 -2.49 24.43
C ASN A 81 -5.70 -1.36 24.09
N GLY A 82 -6.89 -1.73 23.59
CA GLY A 82 -7.93 -0.78 23.17
C GLY A 82 -7.62 0.03 21.90
N LYS A 83 -6.48 -0.21 21.25
CA LYS A 83 -6.04 0.53 20.05
C LYS A 83 -6.00 -0.39 18.82
N PRO A 84 -6.36 0.10 17.62
CA PRO A 84 -6.19 -0.65 16.38
C PRO A 84 -4.73 -1.06 16.17
N THR A 85 -4.51 -2.30 15.74
CA THR A 85 -3.16 -2.76 15.40
C THR A 85 -2.68 -2.17 14.09
N ARG A 86 -1.37 -2.28 13.83
CA ARG A 86 -0.78 -1.82 12.56
C ARG A 86 -1.40 -2.54 11.34
N LEU A 87 -1.82 -3.80 11.51
CA LEU A 87 -2.55 -4.58 10.51
C LEU A 87 -3.94 -3.98 10.26
N ALA A 88 -4.71 -3.69 11.31
CA ALA A 88 -6.02 -3.03 11.17
C ALA A 88 -5.90 -1.65 10.50
N LEU A 89 -4.93 -0.82 10.93
CA LEU A 89 -4.67 0.49 10.31
C LEU A 89 -4.24 0.39 8.84
N SER A 90 -3.71 -0.75 8.41
CA SER A 90 -3.38 -0.95 6.99
C SER A 90 -4.62 -1.00 6.10
N ALA A 91 -5.80 -1.37 6.62
CA ALA A 91 -7.07 -1.28 5.90
C ALA A 91 -7.41 0.20 5.58
N HIS A 92 -7.30 1.07 6.57
CA HIS A 92 -7.55 2.51 6.41
C HIS A 92 -6.60 3.19 5.42
N ALA A 93 -5.33 2.76 5.39
CA ALA A 93 -4.38 3.23 4.37
C ALA A 93 -4.82 2.91 2.93
N TRP A 94 -5.71 1.92 2.76
CA TRP A 94 -6.31 1.47 1.52
C TRP A 94 -7.80 1.85 1.40
N GLY A 95 -8.26 2.84 2.18
CA GLY A 95 -9.61 3.37 2.07
C GLY A 95 -10.72 2.43 2.52
N GLU A 96 -10.38 1.41 3.31
CA GLU A 96 -11.34 0.53 3.98
C GLU A 96 -11.54 0.95 5.44
N PRO A 97 -12.67 0.59 6.07
CA PRO A 97 -12.83 0.77 7.50
C PRO A 97 -11.75 0.01 8.28
N VAL A 98 -11.35 0.56 9.42
CA VAL A 98 -10.41 -0.12 10.33
C VAL A 98 -11.17 -1.27 11.00
N PRO A 99 -10.81 -2.54 10.73
CA PRO A 99 -11.48 -3.66 11.38
C PRO A 99 -11.12 -3.67 12.86
N LYS A 100 -12.08 -4.05 13.71
CA LYS A 100 -11.95 -4.20 15.16
C LYS A 100 -11.94 -5.67 15.57
N THR A 101 -12.55 -6.53 14.77
CA THR A 101 -12.63 -7.98 14.99
C THR A 101 -11.94 -8.74 13.85
N VAL A 102 -11.66 -10.02 14.08
CA VAL A 102 -11.12 -10.90 13.04
C VAL A 102 -12.17 -11.13 11.94
N ASP A 103 -13.45 -11.18 12.28
CA ASP A 103 -14.54 -11.33 11.30
C ASP A 103 -14.65 -10.13 10.37
N GLU A 104 -14.50 -8.91 10.89
CA GLU A 104 -14.43 -7.70 10.07
C GLU A 104 -13.21 -7.74 9.13
N ALA A 105 -12.08 -8.29 9.57
CA ALA A 105 -10.94 -8.53 8.70
C ALA A 105 -11.28 -9.57 7.59
N TYR A 106 -11.94 -10.67 7.93
CA TYR A 106 -12.38 -11.64 6.93
C TYR A 106 -13.36 -11.05 5.91
N ALA A 107 -14.25 -10.14 6.33
CA ALA A 107 -15.13 -9.41 5.44
C ALA A 107 -14.34 -8.57 4.42
N LEU A 108 -13.25 -7.91 4.83
CA LEU A 108 -12.34 -7.23 3.90
C LEU A 108 -11.71 -8.18 2.89
N ALA A 109 -11.34 -9.40 3.31
CA ALA A 109 -10.81 -10.40 2.39
C ALA A 109 -11.87 -10.89 1.38
N VAL A 110 -13.13 -11.00 1.80
CA VAL A 110 -14.27 -11.31 0.91
C VAL A 110 -14.44 -10.21 -0.14
N GLU A 111 -14.46 -8.95 0.26
CA GLU A 111 -14.53 -7.82 -0.67
C GLU A 111 -13.34 -7.83 -1.64
N GLY A 112 -12.14 -8.14 -1.13
CA GLY A 112 -10.97 -8.31 -1.97
C GLY A 112 -11.13 -9.39 -3.05
N ARG A 113 -11.73 -10.53 -2.72
CA ARG A 113 -12.05 -11.60 -3.69
C ARG A 113 -13.06 -11.14 -4.73
N LYS A 114 -14.09 -10.39 -4.32
CA LYS A 114 -15.11 -9.82 -5.21
C LYS A 114 -14.47 -8.87 -6.23
N LEU A 115 -13.61 -7.95 -5.79
CA LEU A 115 -12.88 -7.03 -6.69
C LEU A 115 -12.00 -7.78 -7.69
N LEU A 116 -11.33 -8.86 -7.26
CA LEU A 116 -10.52 -9.68 -8.15
C LEU A 116 -11.36 -10.47 -9.15
N ALA A 117 -12.56 -10.93 -8.77
CA ALA A 117 -13.50 -11.56 -9.68
C ALA A 117 -13.98 -10.59 -10.75
N GLN A 118 -14.37 -9.37 -10.36
CA GLN A 118 -14.75 -8.29 -11.28
C GLN A 118 -13.61 -7.94 -12.25
N TYR A 119 -12.39 -7.76 -11.72
CA TYR A 119 -11.20 -7.54 -12.55
C TYR A 119 -11.00 -8.64 -13.61
N ARG A 120 -11.14 -9.91 -13.20
CA ARG A 120 -11.00 -11.06 -14.12
C ARG A 120 -12.11 -11.08 -15.18
N ALA A 121 -13.33 -10.70 -14.82
CA ALA A 121 -14.43 -10.59 -15.78
C ALA A 121 -14.14 -9.49 -16.81
N VAL A 122 -13.75 -8.28 -16.37
CA VAL A 122 -13.45 -7.16 -17.27
C VAL A 122 -12.24 -7.44 -18.17
N LYS A 123 -11.21 -8.16 -17.69
CA LYS A 123 -10.05 -8.52 -18.51
C LYS A 123 -10.36 -9.56 -19.60
N LYS A 124 -11.44 -10.33 -19.44
CA LYS A 124 -11.86 -11.34 -20.43
C LYS A 124 -12.72 -10.74 -21.56
N LEU A 125 -13.24 -9.53 -21.36
CA LEU A 125 -13.89 -8.72 -22.39
C LEU A 125 -12.82 -8.04 -23.24
#